data_AF-A0A4Z2DPR2-F1
#
_entry.id   AF-A0A4Z2DPR2-F1
#
_cell.length_a   1.000
_cell.length_b   1.000
_cell.length_c   1.000
_cell.angle_alpha   90.00
_cell.angle_beta   90.00
_cell.angle_gamma   90.00
#
_symmetry.space_group_name_H-M   'P 1'
#
loop_
_entity.id
_entity.type
_entity.pdbx_description
1 polymer ?
#
loop_
_entity_poly.entity_id
_entity_poly.type
_entity_poly.pdbx_seq_one_letter_code
_entity_poly.pdbx_strand_id
1 'polypeptide(L)'
;MASYFRWAPTWLGLGIIFAILLGITLLILIFLRQRIHIAIAILKEVSKAVSSNPSVPLLPILPFFLEMIVIVLVLLVAFSLSTISDPVGAKVINGSDPVMNLSLEDKAKKGIQDIIRLIPCNPLENSLAGEFCRFIYYGNRKYTIYLQMFNLFMFFWLINFLESLTQMALAGVFAEYYFTRFDRKPQLRCSSIRSLFRSIFYHSGSLAFGSFLIALLQWLRSVLEYLHIKLKKANNPIAAFFLKCFSCCFWLLEKCLRFINRNAFIMIAIYGQNFCSASGSALSLLSRNLVRLVVVDKVTDFILFIGKLVIVGSVGGMAYIYLEGILIGLRPNLHYTFAPLCIIILCSYLVASLFSSVFETGVETTFLCFLEDLERNDGSAEKPYFMSTNLLQILGKYNRKPNGSHDKN
;
A
#
# COMPACT_ATOMS: atom_id res chain seq x y z
N MET A 1 26.69 20.56 9.38
CA MET A 1 26.36 19.12 9.55
C MET A 1 27.50 18.28 10.14
N ALA A 2 28.74 18.79 10.25
CA ALA A 2 29.88 18.06 10.84
C ALA A 2 29.97 18.11 12.39
N SER A 3 29.22 19.01 13.07
CA SER A 3 29.33 19.18 14.53
C SER A 3 28.60 18.12 15.36
N TYR A 4 27.57 17.44 14.83
CA TYR A 4 26.85 16.39 15.57
C TYR A 4 27.65 15.08 15.69
N PHE A 5 28.55 14.81 14.74
CA PHE A 5 29.33 13.56 14.68
C PHE A 5 30.60 13.56 15.54
N ARG A 6 30.98 14.68 16.16
CA ARG A 6 32.21 14.78 16.99
C ARG A 6 31.99 14.63 18.50
N TRP A 7 30.74 14.50 18.96
CA TRP A 7 30.45 14.41 20.38
C TRP A 7 30.51 12.94 20.84
N ALA A 8 31.59 12.55 21.52
CA ALA A 8 31.73 11.24 22.16
C ALA A 8 30.48 10.76 22.95
N PRO A 9 29.74 11.61 23.70
CA PRO A 9 28.55 11.15 24.41
C PRO A 9 27.38 10.72 23.52
N THR A 10 27.22 11.25 22.30
CA THR A 10 26.14 10.82 21.40
C THR A 10 26.41 9.42 20.84
N TRP A 11 27.66 9.12 20.50
CA TRP A 11 28.09 7.80 20.07
C TRP A 11 28.01 6.76 21.18
N LEU A 12 28.37 7.14 22.42
CA LEU A 12 28.22 6.28 23.58
C LEU A 12 26.73 5.98 23.87
N GLY A 13 25.87 7.00 23.81
CA GLY A 13 24.42 6.83 23.94
C GLY A 13 23.83 5.93 22.86
N LEU A 14 24.18 6.16 21.59
CA LEU A 14 23.80 5.28 20.48
C LEU A 14 24.31 3.85 20.69
N GLY A 15 25.56 3.69 21.11
CA GLY A 15 26.16 2.38 21.37
C GLY A 15 25.43 1.60 22.46
N ILE A 16 25.05 2.25 23.57
CA ILE A 16 24.24 1.63 24.63
C ILE A 16 22.86 1.24 24.09
N ILE A 17 22.19 2.13 23.35
CA ILE A 17 20.89 1.84 22.74
C ILE A 17 20.98 0.64 21.80
N PHE A 18 22.00 0.59 20.93
CA PHE A 18 22.23 -0.53 20.04
C PHE A 18 22.56 -1.83 20.79
N ALA A 19 23.35 -1.77 21.86
CA ALA A 19 23.67 -2.94 22.68
C ALA A 19 22.43 -3.50 23.40
N ILE A 20 21.57 -2.63 23.95
CA ILE A 20 20.29 -3.02 24.56
C ILE A 20 19.36 -3.62 23.51
N LEU A 21 19.20 -2.95 22.36
CA LEU A 21 18.39 -3.47 21.24
C LEU A 21 18.89 -4.84 20.79
N LEU A 22 20.21 -5.02 20.67
CA LEU A 22 20.84 -6.28 20.29
C LEU A 22 20.66 -7.37 21.36
N GLY A 23 20.75 -7.01 22.64
CA GLY A 23 20.47 -7.94 23.74
C GLY A 23 19.01 -8.40 23.73
N ILE A 24 18.06 -7.48 23.54
CA ILE A 24 16.63 -7.79 23.44
C ILE A 24 16.35 -8.66 22.22
N THR A 25 16.91 -8.33 21.06
CA THR A 25 16.69 -9.13 19.84
C THR A 25 17.28 -10.53 19.99
N LEU A 26 18.49 -10.68 20.57
CA LEU A 26 19.08 -11.98 20.86
C LEU A 26 18.23 -12.80 21.83
N LEU A 27 17.72 -12.18 22.89
CA LEU A 27 16.85 -12.85 23.86
C LEU A 27 15.56 -13.33 23.19
N ILE A 28 14.92 -12.49 22.37
CA ILE A 28 13.76 -12.87 21.55
C ILE A 28 14.09 -14.04 20.61
N LEU A 29 15.24 -14.01 19.94
CA LEU A 29 15.67 -15.09 19.04
C LEU A 29 15.88 -16.41 19.77
N ILE A 30 16.45 -16.39 20.98
CA ILE A 30 16.66 -17.58 21.81
C ILE A 30 15.31 -18.15 22.27
N PHE A 31 14.43 -17.33 22.85
CA PHE A 31 13.13 -17.79 23.35
C PHE A 31 12.20 -18.29 22.24
N LEU A 32 12.33 -17.74 21.02
CA LEU A 32 11.48 -18.09 19.88
C LEU A 32 12.12 -19.11 18.94
N ARG A 33 13.25 -19.72 19.30
CA ARG A 33 14.02 -20.64 18.43
C ARG A 33 13.16 -21.70 17.73
N GLN A 34 12.28 -22.37 18.46
CA GLN A 34 11.40 -23.40 17.86
C GLN A 34 10.42 -22.80 16.82
N ARG A 35 9.89 -21.60 17.09
CA ARG A 35 8.99 -20.89 16.17
C ARG A 35 9.75 -20.37 14.95
N ILE A 36 11.00 -19.92 15.12
CA ILE A 36 11.90 -19.51 14.02
C ILE A 36 12.18 -20.69 13.08
N HIS A 37 12.41 -21.90 13.62
CA HIS A 37 12.57 -23.10 12.78
C HIS A 37 11.34 -23.35 11.89
N ILE A 38 10.12 -23.15 12.42
CA ILE A 38 8.88 -23.22 11.63
C ILE A 38 8.86 -22.14 10.54
N ALA A 39 9.18 -20.89 10.89
CA ALA A 39 9.22 -19.78 9.93
C ALA A 39 10.21 -20.04 8.78
N ILE A 40 11.42 -20.53 9.10
CA ILE A 40 12.44 -20.90 8.10
C ILE A 40 11.94 -22.06 7.23
N ALA A 41 11.28 -23.06 7.82
CA ALA A 41 10.73 -24.18 7.06
C ALA A 41 9.64 -23.72 6.08
N ILE A 42 8.75 -22.81 6.52
CA ILE A 42 7.71 -22.22 5.66
C ILE A 42 8.36 -21.39 4.55
N LEU A 43 9.32 -20.53 4.86
CA LEU A 43 10.02 -19.71 3.87
C LEU A 43 10.74 -20.59 2.83
N LYS A 44 11.30 -21.73 3.25
CA LYS A 44 11.89 -22.72 2.34
C LYS A 44 10.86 -23.36 1.41
N GLU A 45 9.65 -23.65 1.90
CA GLU A 45 8.56 -24.16 1.05
C GLU A 45 8.06 -23.09 0.08
N VAL A 46 7.97 -21.83 0.50
CA VAL A 46 7.64 -20.69 -0.39
C VAL A 46 8.69 -20.54 -1.49
N SER A 47 9.98 -20.64 -1.15
CA SER A 47 11.05 -20.61 -2.14
C SER A 47 10.91 -21.73 -3.18
N LYS A 48 10.55 -22.96 -2.76
CA LYS A 48 10.25 -24.06 -3.69
C LYS A 48 9.03 -23.73 -4.57
N ALA A 49 7.95 -23.21 -3.98
CA ALA A 49 6.75 -22.82 -4.71
C ALA A 49 7.02 -21.79 -5.82
N VAL A 50 7.82 -20.76 -5.48
CA VAL A 50 8.26 -19.73 -6.43
C VAL A 50 9.16 -20.33 -7.51
N SER A 51 10.08 -21.23 -7.15
CA SER A 51 10.96 -21.89 -8.14
C SER A 51 10.20 -22.80 -9.11
N SER A 52 9.11 -23.43 -8.66
CA SER A 52 8.25 -24.24 -9.52
C SER A 52 7.35 -23.40 -10.44
N ASN A 53 7.06 -22.15 -10.06
CA ASN A 53 6.21 -21.24 -10.82
C ASN A 53 6.94 -19.92 -11.12
N PRO A 54 7.82 -19.88 -12.14
CA PRO A 54 8.69 -18.72 -12.41
C PRO A 54 7.91 -17.45 -12.82
N SER A 55 6.62 -17.55 -13.11
CA SER A 55 5.76 -16.39 -13.39
C SER A 55 5.20 -15.70 -12.13
N VAL A 56 5.28 -16.31 -10.95
CA VAL A 56 4.78 -15.73 -9.68
C VAL A 56 5.48 -14.42 -9.32
N PRO A 57 6.82 -14.31 -9.41
CA PRO A 57 7.51 -13.06 -9.09
C PRO A 57 7.18 -11.89 -10.03
N LEU A 58 6.70 -12.18 -11.24
CA LEU A 58 6.30 -11.15 -12.21
C LEU A 58 4.89 -10.64 -11.96
N LEU A 59 4.09 -11.33 -11.13
CA LEU A 59 2.69 -10.96 -10.90
C LEU A 59 2.51 -9.55 -10.32
N PRO A 60 3.33 -9.04 -9.37
CA PRO A 60 3.20 -7.68 -8.85
C PRO A 60 3.60 -6.57 -9.83
N ILE A 61 4.21 -6.89 -10.98
CA ILE A 61 4.62 -5.88 -11.97
C ILE A 61 3.39 -5.25 -12.63
N LEU A 62 2.41 -6.08 -13.01
CA LEU A 62 1.16 -5.61 -13.59
C LEU A 62 0.39 -4.63 -12.67
N PRO A 63 0.08 -4.96 -11.41
CA PRO A 63 -0.59 -4.06 -10.49
C PRO A 63 0.25 -2.82 -10.17
N PHE A 64 1.59 -2.92 -10.12
CA PHE A 64 2.45 -1.73 -9.98
C PHE A 64 2.21 -0.71 -11.11
N PHE A 65 2.17 -1.15 -12.37
CA PHE A 65 1.85 -0.25 -13.49
C PHE A 65 0.41 0.27 -13.43
N LEU A 66 -0.55 -0.57 -13.01
CA LEU A 66 -1.94 -0.12 -12.83
C LEU A 66 -2.06 0.92 -11.71
N GLU A 67 -1.34 0.77 -10.61
CA GLU A 67 -1.28 1.76 -9.53
C GLU A 67 -0.70 3.09 -10.01
N MET A 68 0.37 3.05 -10.83
CA MET A 68 0.93 4.25 -11.46
C MET A 68 -0.08 4.93 -12.39
N ILE A 69 -0.84 4.16 -13.18
CA ILE A 69 -1.91 4.71 -14.03
C ILE A 69 -2.99 5.38 -13.17
N VAL A 70 -3.40 4.75 -12.06
CA VAL A 70 -4.37 5.34 -11.12
C VAL A 70 -3.85 6.65 -10.52
N ILE A 71 -2.58 6.70 -10.11
CA ILE A 71 -1.96 7.94 -9.59
C ILE A 71 -2.00 9.05 -10.65
N VAL A 72 -1.59 8.75 -11.88
CA VAL A 72 -1.61 9.73 -12.99
C VAL A 72 -3.03 10.21 -13.26
N LEU A 73 -4.01 9.30 -13.33
CA LEU A 73 -5.42 9.65 -13.56
C LEU A 73 -5.96 10.58 -12.46
N VAL A 74 -5.70 10.26 -11.19
CA VAL A 74 -6.15 11.05 -10.04
C VAL A 74 -5.51 12.44 -10.05
N LEU A 75 -4.21 12.54 -10.38
CA LEU A 75 -3.53 13.83 -10.52
C LEU A 75 -4.07 14.66 -11.67
N LEU A 76 -4.36 14.04 -12.82
CA LEU A 76 -4.97 14.70 -13.97
C LEU A 76 -6.36 15.24 -13.63
N VAL A 77 -7.20 14.44 -12.97
CA VAL A 77 -8.53 14.86 -12.50
C VAL A 77 -8.39 15.98 -11.46
N ALA A 78 -7.47 15.85 -10.50
CA ALA A 78 -7.24 16.87 -9.48
C ALA A 78 -6.77 18.20 -10.08
N PHE A 79 -5.87 18.15 -11.06
CA PHE A 79 -5.41 19.33 -11.78
C PHE A 79 -6.56 19.98 -12.57
N SER A 80 -7.31 19.19 -13.33
CA SER A 80 -8.45 19.65 -14.12
C SER A 80 -9.55 20.27 -13.25
N LEU A 81 -9.83 19.69 -12.08
CA LEU A 81 -10.77 20.27 -11.12
C LEU A 81 -10.26 21.57 -10.51
N SER A 82 -8.95 21.71 -10.34
CA SER A 82 -8.33 22.93 -9.81
C SER A 82 -8.28 24.06 -10.84
N THR A 83 -8.27 23.74 -12.14
CA THR A 83 -8.32 24.75 -13.21
C THR A 83 -9.74 25.23 -13.49
N ILE A 84 -10.78 24.44 -13.16
CA ILE A 84 -12.19 24.87 -13.24
C ILE A 84 -12.44 25.94 -12.16
N SER A 85 -12.34 27.19 -12.58
CA SER A 85 -12.53 28.36 -11.73
C SER A 85 -13.25 29.46 -12.51
N ASP A 86 -14.11 30.21 -11.82
CA ASP A 86 -14.84 31.31 -12.44
C ASP A 86 -14.07 32.61 -12.23
N PRO A 87 -13.97 33.49 -13.23
CA PRO A 87 -13.31 34.77 -13.05
C PRO A 87 -14.18 35.66 -12.15
N VAL A 88 -13.64 36.06 -11.01
CA VAL A 88 -14.30 36.99 -10.09
C VAL A 88 -13.82 38.40 -10.46
N GLY A 89 -14.75 39.23 -10.91
CA GLY A 89 -14.53 40.64 -11.18
C GLY A 89 -15.14 41.54 -10.11
N ALA A 90 -14.59 42.75 -9.97
CA ALA A 90 -15.22 43.84 -9.25
C ALA A 90 -15.66 44.93 -10.22
N LYS A 91 -16.83 45.51 -9.94
CA LYS A 91 -17.30 46.68 -10.69
C LYS A 91 -16.44 47.88 -10.36
N VAL A 92 -15.86 48.51 -11.39
CA VAL A 92 -15.13 49.77 -11.25
C VAL A 92 -16.10 50.88 -11.60
N ILE A 93 -16.43 51.70 -10.60
CA ILE A 93 -17.17 52.95 -10.80
C ILE A 93 -16.18 54.05 -10.49
N ASN A 94 -15.40 54.48 -11.48
CA ASN A 94 -14.47 55.58 -11.28
C ASN A 94 -15.23 56.89 -11.50
N GLY A 95 -15.07 57.84 -10.56
CA GLY A 95 -15.66 59.17 -10.68
C GLY A 95 -15.15 59.99 -11.88
N SER A 96 -14.16 59.47 -12.61
CA SER A 96 -13.49 60.07 -13.75
C SER A 96 -13.94 59.51 -15.12
N ASP A 97 -14.89 58.57 -15.15
CA ASP A 97 -15.39 58.01 -16.41
C ASP A 97 -16.08 59.10 -17.25
N PRO A 98 -15.94 59.10 -18.59
CA PRO A 98 -16.47 60.17 -19.46
C PRO A 98 -17.99 60.38 -19.33
N VAL A 99 -18.72 59.36 -18.88
CA VAL A 99 -20.17 59.42 -18.57
C VAL A 99 -20.45 60.28 -17.32
N MET A 100 -19.52 60.33 -16.36
CA MET A 100 -19.69 61.03 -15.07
C MET A 100 -19.17 62.47 -15.08
N ASN A 101 -18.36 62.82 -16.10
CA ASN A 101 -17.88 64.18 -16.39
C ASN A 101 -18.89 65.02 -17.20
N LEU A 102 -20.03 64.45 -17.61
CA LEU A 102 -21.17 65.22 -18.10
C LEU A 102 -21.71 66.12 -16.98
N SER A 103 -22.09 67.36 -17.32
CA SER A 103 -22.75 68.34 -16.44
C SER A 103 -24.20 67.92 -16.14
N LEU A 104 -24.37 66.71 -15.62
CA LEU A 104 -25.65 66.10 -15.27
C LEU A 104 -25.97 66.43 -13.81
N GLU A 105 -27.24 66.72 -13.50
CA GLU A 105 -27.72 66.89 -12.13
C GLU A 105 -27.33 65.69 -11.24
N ASP A 106 -27.02 65.93 -9.97
CA ASP A 106 -26.57 64.91 -9.03
C ASP A 106 -27.56 63.73 -8.89
N LYS A 107 -28.86 63.99 -9.09
CA LYS A 107 -29.90 62.93 -9.14
C LYS A 107 -29.70 61.97 -10.31
N ALA A 108 -29.33 62.49 -11.48
CA ALA A 108 -29.13 61.69 -12.68
C ALA A 108 -27.83 60.88 -12.61
N LYS A 109 -26.76 61.43 -12.01
CA LYS A 109 -25.53 60.66 -11.70
C LYS A 109 -25.81 59.47 -10.79
N LYS A 110 -26.61 59.68 -9.73
CA LYS A 110 -26.98 58.63 -8.79
C LYS A 110 -27.84 57.53 -9.45
N GLY A 111 -28.81 57.92 -10.29
CA GLY A 111 -29.62 56.97 -11.05
C GLY A 111 -28.80 56.09 -12.01
N ILE A 112 -27.82 56.66 -12.71
CA ILE A 112 -26.90 55.90 -13.58
C ILE A 112 -26.04 54.93 -12.75
N GLN A 113 -25.57 55.36 -11.57
CA GLN A 113 -24.76 54.52 -10.69
C GLN A 113 -25.55 53.32 -10.14
N ASP A 114 -26.83 53.50 -9.84
CA ASP A 114 -27.73 52.41 -9.41
C ASP A 114 -28.04 51.44 -10.56
N ILE A 115 -28.18 51.92 -11.80
CA ILE A 115 -28.34 51.07 -12.99
C ILE A 115 -27.08 50.22 -13.24
N ILE A 116 -25.89 50.80 -13.15
CA ILE A 116 -24.61 50.06 -13.31
C ILE A 116 -24.47 48.96 -12.25
N ARG A 117 -25.03 49.16 -11.04
CA ARG A 117 -25.05 48.14 -9.98
C ARG A 117 -25.97 46.96 -10.29
N LEU A 118 -26.98 47.10 -11.15
CA LEU A 118 -27.89 46.01 -11.55
C LEU A 118 -27.33 45.12 -12.68
N ILE A 119 -26.32 45.56 -13.42
CA ILE A 119 -25.74 44.81 -14.55
C ILE A 119 -24.92 43.60 -14.05
N PRO A 120 -25.06 42.38 -14.60
CA PRO A 120 -24.22 41.25 -14.21
C PRO A 120 -22.74 41.54 -14.56
N CYS A 121 -21.84 41.39 -13.59
CA CYS A 121 -20.40 41.62 -13.79
C CYS A 121 -19.77 40.33 -14.32
N ASN A 122 -19.38 40.32 -15.60
CA ASN A 122 -18.62 39.23 -16.19
C ASN A 122 -17.32 39.80 -16.81
N PRO A 123 -16.15 39.59 -16.17
CA PRO A 123 -14.89 40.22 -16.58
C PRO A 123 -14.29 39.62 -17.86
N LEU A 124 -14.87 38.54 -18.41
CA LEU A 124 -14.47 37.95 -19.70
C LEU A 124 -15.43 38.31 -20.85
N GLU A 125 -16.49 39.07 -20.57
CA GLU A 125 -17.48 39.44 -21.56
C GLU A 125 -16.99 40.65 -22.38
N ASN A 126 -16.96 40.52 -23.70
CA ASN A 126 -16.58 41.61 -24.60
C ASN A 126 -17.77 42.54 -24.88
N SER A 127 -18.43 43.00 -23.82
CA SER A 127 -19.58 43.90 -23.88
C SER A 127 -19.28 45.17 -23.08
N LEU A 128 -20.05 46.24 -23.31
CA LEU A 128 -19.97 47.49 -22.54
C LEU A 128 -20.08 47.22 -21.02
N ALA A 129 -20.82 46.18 -20.62
CA ALA A 129 -20.92 45.73 -19.23
C ALA A 129 -19.61 45.13 -18.69
N GLY A 130 -18.82 44.48 -19.55
CA GLY A 130 -17.51 43.91 -19.22
C GLY A 130 -16.43 44.98 -19.00
N GLU A 131 -16.48 46.11 -19.70
CA GLU A 131 -15.53 47.23 -19.49
C GLU A 131 -15.61 47.82 -18.08
N PHE A 132 -16.80 47.85 -17.48
CA PHE A 132 -17.00 48.28 -16.09
C PHE A 132 -16.66 47.18 -15.07
N CYS A 133 -16.25 45.98 -15.50
CA CYS A 133 -15.97 44.83 -14.63
C CYS A 133 -14.48 44.47 -14.68
N ARG A 134 -13.70 44.84 -13.67
CA ARG A 134 -12.27 44.53 -13.58
C ARG A 134 -12.05 43.14 -12.98
N PHE A 135 -11.36 42.28 -13.70
CA PHE A 135 -10.88 41.00 -13.17
C PHE A 135 -10.01 41.19 -11.92
N ILE A 136 -10.27 40.39 -10.87
CA ILE A 136 -9.44 40.38 -9.65
C ILE A 136 -8.70 39.05 -9.55
N TYR A 137 -9.43 37.93 -9.49
CA TYR A 137 -8.87 36.59 -9.33
C TYR A 137 -9.86 35.52 -9.79
N TYR A 138 -9.39 34.29 -9.96
CA TYR A 138 -10.24 33.13 -10.23
C TYR A 138 -10.79 32.53 -8.92
N GLY A 139 -12.11 32.57 -8.76
CA GLY A 139 -12.81 32.03 -7.60
C GLY A 139 -13.13 30.55 -7.75
N ASN A 140 -12.85 29.76 -6.72
CA ASN A 140 -13.23 28.34 -6.69
C ASN A 140 -14.74 28.18 -6.50
N ARG A 141 -15.36 27.31 -7.31
CA ARG A 141 -16.76 26.93 -7.15
C ARG A 141 -16.93 26.08 -5.88
N LYS A 142 -18.06 26.26 -5.18
CA LYS A 142 -18.35 25.55 -3.91
C LYS A 142 -18.35 24.02 -4.06
N TYR A 143 -18.65 23.50 -5.24
CA TYR A 143 -18.70 22.05 -5.47
C TYR A 143 -17.33 21.43 -5.79
N THR A 144 -16.34 22.21 -6.20
CA THR A 144 -15.00 21.72 -6.56
C THR A 144 -14.35 20.98 -5.40
N ILE A 145 -14.56 21.44 -4.16
CA ILE A 145 -14.04 20.76 -2.97
C ILE A 145 -14.67 19.38 -2.77
N TYR A 146 -15.97 19.21 -3.02
CA TYR A 146 -16.63 17.91 -2.89
C TYR A 146 -16.14 16.93 -3.96
N LEU A 147 -15.94 17.42 -5.20
CA LEU A 147 -15.37 16.61 -6.29
C LEU A 147 -13.92 16.21 -5.99
N GLN A 148 -13.11 17.09 -5.39
CA GLN A 148 -11.75 16.74 -4.96
C GLN A 148 -11.74 15.71 -3.84
N MET A 149 -12.65 15.82 -2.86
CA MET A 149 -12.79 14.82 -1.79
C MET A 149 -13.23 13.46 -2.33
N PHE A 150 -14.12 13.44 -3.33
CA PHE A 150 -14.52 12.22 -4.02
C PHE A 150 -13.37 11.62 -4.85
N ASN A 151 -12.61 12.44 -5.58
CA ASN A 151 -11.43 12.00 -6.31
C ASN A 151 -10.37 11.37 -5.37
N LEU A 152 -10.16 11.96 -4.20
CA LEU A 152 -9.30 11.40 -3.15
C LEU A 152 -9.84 10.08 -2.59
N PHE A 153 -11.14 9.96 -2.39
CA PHE A 153 -11.76 8.68 -2.00
C PHE A 153 -11.54 7.60 -3.06
N MET A 154 -11.78 7.93 -4.34
CA MET A 154 -11.55 7.01 -5.46
C MET A 154 -10.09 6.58 -5.57
N PHE A 155 -9.13 7.48 -5.31
CA PHE A 155 -7.72 7.14 -5.22
C PHE A 155 -7.46 6.05 -4.18
N PHE A 156 -7.92 6.24 -2.94
CA PHE A 156 -7.76 5.22 -1.90
C PHE A 156 -8.44 3.92 -2.31
N TRP A 157 -9.65 3.97 -2.83
CA TRP A 157 -10.38 2.76 -3.19
C TRP A 157 -9.70 1.94 -4.29
N LEU A 158 -9.28 2.59 -5.38
CA LEU A 158 -8.63 1.92 -6.50
C LEU A 158 -7.26 1.32 -6.11
N ILE A 159 -6.45 2.04 -5.32
CA ILE A 159 -5.16 1.51 -4.86
C ILE A 159 -5.35 0.29 -3.95
N ASN A 160 -6.25 0.35 -2.96
CA ASN A 160 -6.50 -0.83 -2.11
C ASN A 160 -7.14 -1.99 -2.90
N PHE A 161 -7.92 -1.70 -3.94
CA PHE A 161 -8.49 -2.73 -4.81
C PHE A 161 -7.38 -3.49 -5.56
N LEU A 162 -6.44 -2.77 -6.17
CA LEU A 162 -5.29 -3.35 -6.86
C LEU A 162 -4.38 -4.14 -5.91
N GLU A 163 -4.14 -3.61 -4.70
CA GLU A 163 -3.39 -4.30 -3.65
C GLU A 163 -4.07 -5.62 -3.25
N SER A 164 -5.38 -5.57 -2.97
CA SER A 164 -6.19 -6.74 -2.59
C SER A 164 -6.24 -7.79 -3.70
N LEU A 165 -6.38 -7.35 -4.96
CA LEU A 165 -6.38 -8.22 -6.13
C LEU A 165 -5.06 -9.00 -6.23
N THR A 166 -3.94 -8.31 -6.04
CA THR A 166 -2.60 -8.90 -6.10
C THR A 166 -2.39 -9.91 -4.97
N GLN A 167 -2.77 -9.55 -3.74
CA GLN A 167 -2.68 -10.42 -2.58
C GLN A 167 -3.50 -11.71 -2.78
N MET A 168 -4.74 -11.58 -3.24
CA MET A 168 -5.61 -12.73 -3.49
C MET A 168 -5.08 -13.61 -4.62
N ALA A 169 -4.60 -13.01 -5.71
CA ALA A 169 -4.05 -13.75 -6.83
C ALA A 169 -2.81 -14.56 -6.42
N LEU A 170 -1.89 -13.95 -5.65
CA LEU A 170 -0.74 -14.64 -5.06
C LEU A 170 -1.20 -15.76 -4.10
N ALA A 171 -2.13 -15.46 -3.20
CA ALA A 171 -2.66 -16.44 -2.25
C ALA A 171 -3.25 -17.66 -2.96
N GLY A 172 -3.96 -17.45 -4.08
CA GLY A 172 -4.49 -18.55 -4.87
C GLY A 172 -3.42 -19.45 -5.49
N VAL A 173 -2.26 -18.91 -5.88
CA VAL A 173 -1.16 -19.71 -6.42
C VAL A 173 -0.48 -20.52 -5.32
N PHE A 174 -0.20 -19.89 -4.17
CA PHE A 174 0.45 -20.58 -3.05
C PHE A 174 -0.47 -21.63 -2.40
N ALA A 175 -1.77 -21.35 -2.29
CA ALA A 175 -2.75 -22.33 -1.81
C ALA A 175 -2.89 -23.51 -2.79
N GLU A 176 -2.96 -23.25 -4.09
CA GLU A 176 -2.97 -24.31 -5.11
C GLU A 176 -1.71 -25.16 -5.01
N TYR A 177 -0.53 -24.54 -4.93
CA TYR A 177 0.75 -25.26 -4.75
C TYR A 177 0.78 -26.11 -3.46
N TYR A 178 0.28 -25.57 -2.35
CA TYR A 178 0.28 -26.25 -1.06
C TYR A 178 -0.59 -27.51 -1.08
N PHE A 179 -1.84 -27.40 -1.54
CA PHE A 179 -2.81 -28.50 -1.50
C PHE A 179 -2.70 -29.48 -2.68
N THR A 180 -2.00 -29.14 -3.77
CA THR A 180 -1.81 -30.07 -4.91
C THR A 180 -0.46 -30.79 -4.91
N ARG A 181 0.33 -30.67 -3.84
CA ARG A 181 1.68 -31.24 -3.73
C ARG A 181 1.78 -32.73 -4.06
N PHE A 182 0.77 -33.52 -3.68
CA PHE A 182 0.76 -34.98 -3.85
C PHE A 182 0.13 -35.41 -5.18
N ASP A 183 -0.58 -34.52 -5.86
CA ASP A 183 -1.16 -34.80 -7.17
C ASP A 183 -0.08 -34.63 -8.24
N ARG A 184 0.29 -35.74 -8.90
CA ARG A 184 1.24 -35.77 -10.04
C ARG A 184 0.72 -35.08 -11.31
N LYS A 185 -0.21 -34.14 -11.19
CA LYS A 185 -0.65 -33.35 -12.35
C LYS A 185 0.50 -32.42 -12.75
N PRO A 186 0.78 -32.25 -14.05
CA PRO A 186 1.81 -31.32 -14.49
C PRO A 186 1.48 -29.95 -13.88
N GLN A 187 2.42 -29.44 -13.06
CA GLN A 187 2.34 -28.13 -12.42
C GLN A 187 1.85 -27.13 -13.47
N LEU A 188 0.65 -26.59 -13.28
CA LEU A 188 -0.09 -25.94 -14.34
C LEU A 188 0.70 -24.73 -14.84
N ARG A 189 1.28 -24.87 -16.03
CA ARG A 189 1.86 -23.78 -16.81
C ARG A 189 0.85 -22.62 -16.77
N CYS A 190 1.28 -21.45 -16.29
CA CYS A 190 0.47 -20.24 -16.11
C CYS A 190 -0.50 -20.19 -14.90
N SER A 191 -0.23 -20.90 -13.78
CA SER A 191 -1.04 -20.79 -12.54
C SER A 191 -1.25 -19.33 -12.06
N SER A 192 -0.23 -18.46 -12.14
CA SER A 192 -0.36 -17.04 -11.76
C SER A 192 -1.42 -16.28 -12.55
N ILE A 193 -1.48 -16.48 -13.87
CA ILE A 193 -2.47 -15.83 -14.73
C ILE A 193 -3.85 -16.40 -14.43
N ARG A 194 -3.96 -17.73 -14.30
CA ARG A 194 -5.24 -18.38 -13.96
C ARG A 194 -5.80 -17.89 -12.63
N SER A 195 -4.94 -17.76 -11.61
CA SER A 195 -5.33 -17.25 -10.29
C SER A 195 -5.79 -15.80 -10.37
N LEU A 196 -5.06 -14.95 -11.10
CA LEU A 196 -5.45 -13.56 -11.32
C LEU A 196 -6.82 -13.43 -12.02
N PHE A 197 -7.04 -14.18 -13.11
CA PHE A 197 -8.33 -14.21 -13.81
C PHE A 197 -9.44 -14.69 -12.89
N ARG A 198 -9.20 -15.73 -12.08
CA ARG A 198 -10.18 -16.22 -11.10
C ARG A 198 -10.55 -15.13 -10.09
N SER A 199 -9.56 -14.40 -9.58
CA SER A 199 -9.77 -13.28 -8.65
C SER A 199 -10.59 -12.15 -9.26
N ILE A 200 -10.33 -11.77 -10.52
CA ILE A 200 -11.06 -10.70 -11.22
C ILE A 200 -12.51 -11.11 -11.52
N PHE A 201 -12.71 -12.27 -12.13
CA PHE A 201 -14.02 -12.63 -12.67
C PHE A 201 -14.97 -13.24 -11.64
N TYR A 202 -14.46 -13.99 -10.66
CA TYR A 202 -15.32 -14.67 -9.68
C TYR A 202 -15.34 -13.99 -8.31
N HIS A 203 -14.35 -13.16 -7.97
CA HIS A 203 -14.19 -12.61 -6.62
C HIS A 203 -14.02 -11.09 -6.56
N SER A 204 -14.24 -10.37 -7.67
CA SER A 204 -14.19 -8.91 -7.72
C SER A 204 -15.11 -8.23 -6.70
N GLY A 205 -16.29 -8.79 -6.42
CA GLY A 205 -17.21 -8.25 -5.41
C GLY A 205 -16.62 -8.26 -3.99
N SER A 206 -16.02 -9.38 -3.58
CA SER A 206 -15.34 -9.49 -2.28
C SER A 206 -14.12 -8.59 -2.19
N LEU A 207 -13.34 -8.48 -3.27
CA LEU A 207 -12.19 -7.58 -3.37
C LEU A 207 -12.62 -6.11 -3.27
N ALA A 208 -13.68 -5.72 -3.99
CA ALA A 208 -14.24 -4.38 -3.98
C ALA A 208 -14.79 -3.99 -2.60
N PHE A 209 -15.49 -4.90 -1.93
CA PHE A 209 -16.03 -4.66 -0.60
C PHE A 209 -14.91 -4.52 0.46
N GLY A 210 -13.94 -5.44 0.48
CA GLY A 210 -12.81 -5.35 1.41
C GLY A 210 -12.00 -4.07 1.21
N SER A 211 -11.64 -3.75 -0.04
CA SER A 211 -10.89 -2.54 -0.38
C SER A 211 -11.66 -1.26 -0.07
N PHE A 212 -12.98 -1.25 -0.28
CA PHE A 212 -13.85 -0.12 0.09
C PHE A 212 -13.79 0.18 1.58
N LEU A 213 -13.86 -0.85 2.44
CA LEU A 213 -13.81 -0.65 3.89
C LEU A 213 -12.48 0.01 4.33
N ILE A 214 -11.36 -0.43 3.75
CA ILE A 214 -10.05 0.19 4.06
C ILE A 214 -10.00 1.63 3.52
N ALA A 215 -10.44 1.84 2.29
CA ALA A 215 -10.44 3.15 1.66
C ALA A 215 -11.31 4.18 2.41
N LEU A 216 -12.45 3.74 2.94
CA LEU A 216 -13.31 4.55 3.78
C LEU A 216 -12.56 5.05 5.03
N LEU A 217 -11.81 4.18 5.71
CA LEU A 217 -11.02 4.56 6.88
C LEU A 217 -9.86 5.50 6.53
N GLN A 218 -9.17 5.26 5.41
CA GLN A 218 -8.11 6.16 4.93
C GLN A 218 -8.65 7.54 4.56
N TRP A 219 -9.81 7.57 3.91
CA TRP A 219 -10.48 8.82 3.57
C TRP A 219 -10.92 9.58 4.81
N LEU A 220 -11.60 8.91 5.77
CA LEU A 220 -11.99 9.51 7.05
C LEU A 220 -10.78 10.07 7.81
N ARG A 221 -9.68 9.32 7.85
CA ARG A 221 -8.43 9.79 8.45
C ARG A 221 -7.89 11.05 7.75
N SER A 222 -7.90 11.08 6.43
CA SER A 222 -7.44 12.23 5.64
C SER A 222 -8.31 13.47 5.90
N VAL A 223 -9.62 13.29 6.05
CA VAL A 223 -10.55 14.36 6.44
C VAL A 223 -10.27 14.87 7.84
N LEU A 224 -10.03 13.98 8.82
CA LEU A 224 -9.66 14.41 10.19
C LEU A 224 -8.37 15.21 10.23
N GLU A 225 -7.36 14.82 9.44
CA GLU A 225 -6.09 15.54 9.35
C GLU A 225 -6.27 16.93 8.72
N TYR A 226 -7.09 17.01 7.66
CA TYR A 226 -7.47 18.30 7.07
C TYR A 226 -8.20 19.21 8.08
N LEU A 227 -9.15 18.67 8.84
CA LEU A 227 -9.87 19.40 9.89
C LEU A 227 -8.92 19.85 11.00
N HIS A 228 -7.96 19.01 11.40
CA HIS A 228 -6.96 19.34 12.41
C HIS A 228 -6.11 20.55 11.99
N ILE A 229 -5.69 20.61 10.73
CA ILE A 229 -4.94 21.75 10.18
C ILE A 229 -5.77 23.03 10.19
N LYS A 230 -7.08 22.94 9.89
CA LYS A 230 -7.99 24.10 9.91
C LYS A 230 -8.29 24.58 11.33
N LEU A 231 -8.52 23.66 12.27
CA LEU A 231 -8.82 23.98 13.67
C LEU A 231 -7.61 24.53 14.43
N LYS A 232 -6.39 24.14 14.05
CA LYS A 232 -5.17 24.77 14.58
C LYS A 232 -5.12 26.27 14.30
N LYS A 233 -5.75 26.74 13.21
CA LYS A 233 -5.89 28.18 12.93
C LYS A 233 -6.97 28.86 13.77
N ALA A 234 -7.91 28.10 14.33
CA ALA A 234 -9.06 28.60 15.10
C ALA A 234 -8.84 28.57 16.63
N ASN A 235 -7.63 28.21 17.10
CA ASN A 235 -7.22 28.25 18.52
C ASN A 235 -8.13 27.49 19.52
N ASN A 236 -8.74 26.36 19.11
CA ASN A 236 -9.54 25.52 20.00
C ASN A 236 -8.77 24.24 20.45
N PRO A 237 -8.21 24.21 21.67
CA PRO A 237 -7.37 23.11 22.13
C PRO A 237 -8.16 21.81 22.41
N ILE A 238 -9.42 21.93 22.85
CA ILE A 238 -10.27 20.77 23.14
C ILE A 238 -10.61 20.02 21.85
N ALA A 239 -11.03 20.75 20.81
CA ALA A 239 -11.30 20.16 19.50
C ALA A 239 -10.06 19.50 18.89
N ALA A 240 -8.88 20.12 19.06
CA ALA A 240 -7.62 19.57 18.58
C ALA A 240 -7.25 18.23 19.27
N PHE A 241 -7.51 18.10 20.57
CA PHE A 241 -7.30 16.86 21.33
C PHE A 241 -8.18 15.71 20.82
N PHE A 242 -9.49 15.93 20.68
CA PHE A 242 -10.41 14.89 20.19
C PHE A 242 -10.08 14.45 18.76
N LEU A 243 -9.71 15.39 17.87
CA LEU A 243 -9.27 15.03 16.52
C LEU A 243 -8.02 14.14 16.54
N LYS A 244 -7.04 14.44 17.40
CA LYS A 244 -5.85 13.60 17.52
C LYS A 244 -6.19 12.20 18.02
N CYS A 245 -7.10 12.09 18.99
CA CYS A 245 -7.60 10.82 19.51
C CYS A 245 -8.29 10.00 18.41
N PHE A 246 -9.26 10.59 17.68
CA PHE A 246 -9.95 9.91 16.59
C PHE A 246 -9.01 9.50 15.45
N SER A 247 -8.03 10.34 15.08
CA SER A 247 -7.02 9.97 14.08
C SER A 247 -6.20 8.75 14.52
N CYS A 248 -5.90 8.61 15.82
CA CYS A 248 -5.22 7.43 16.36
C CYS A 248 -6.11 6.19 16.30
N CYS A 249 -7.38 6.31 16.72
CA CYS A 249 -8.34 5.21 16.68
C CYS A 249 -8.56 4.70 15.25
N PHE A 250 -8.72 5.60 14.27
CA PHE A 250 -8.88 5.20 12.88
C PHE A 250 -7.60 4.60 12.29
N TRP A 251 -6.42 5.06 12.69
CA TRP A 251 -5.19 4.38 12.28
C TRP A 251 -5.10 2.94 12.81
N LEU A 252 -5.47 2.72 14.07
CA LEU A 252 -5.50 1.37 14.64
C LEU A 252 -6.55 0.49 13.94
N LEU A 253 -7.75 1.04 13.69
CA LEU A 253 -8.82 0.32 13.00
C LEU A 253 -8.43 -0.02 11.56
N GLU A 254 -7.79 0.90 10.85
CA GLU A 254 -7.25 0.69 9.51
C GLU A 254 -6.24 -0.47 9.49
N LYS A 255 -5.33 -0.53 10.49
CA LYS A 255 -4.37 -1.64 10.62
C LYS A 255 -5.05 -2.98 10.90
N CYS A 256 -6.02 -3.00 11.80
CA CYS A 256 -6.81 -4.20 12.09
C CYS A 256 -7.57 -4.69 10.84
N LEU A 257 -8.19 -3.76 10.12
CA LEU A 257 -8.95 -4.10 8.92
C LEU A 257 -8.07 -4.60 7.78
N ARG A 258 -6.88 -4.03 7.56
CA ARG A 258 -5.90 -4.58 6.61
C ARG A 258 -5.52 -6.02 6.95
N PHE A 259 -5.27 -6.29 8.23
CA PHE A 259 -4.98 -7.64 8.71
C PHE A 259 -6.14 -8.60 8.46
N ILE A 260 -7.38 -8.20 8.76
CA ILE A 260 -8.57 -9.02 8.50
C ILE A 260 -8.72 -9.29 7.00
N ASN A 261 -8.66 -8.25 6.17
CA ASN A 261 -8.82 -8.34 4.72
C ASN A 261 -7.81 -9.31 4.11
N ARG A 262 -6.53 -9.16 4.44
CA ARG A 262 -5.45 -9.99 3.90
C ARG A 262 -5.71 -11.47 4.18
N ASN A 263 -6.03 -11.80 5.43
CA ASN A 263 -6.30 -13.18 5.83
C ASN A 263 -7.64 -13.72 5.29
N ALA A 264 -8.66 -12.86 5.18
CA ALA A 264 -9.93 -13.22 4.55
C ALA A 264 -9.71 -13.58 3.07
N PHE A 265 -8.95 -12.80 2.31
CA PHE A 265 -8.67 -13.10 0.90
C PHE A 265 -7.92 -14.42 0.70
N ILE A 266 -7.05 -14.82 1.64
CA ILE A 266 -6.43 -16.14 1.63
C ILE A 266 -7.51 -17.23 1.79
N MET A 267 -8.43 -17.09 2.76
CA MET A 267 -9.53 -18.05 2.94
C MET A 267 -10.47 -18.11 1.75
N ILE A 268 -10.75 -16.98 1.09
CA ILE A 268 -11.52 -16.95 -0.16
C ILE A 268 -10.74 -17.68 -1.27
N ALA A 269 -9.42 -17.50 -1.35
CA ALA A 269 -8.61 -18.19 -2.35
C ALA A 269 -8.60 -19.72 -2.16
N ILE A 270 -8.70 -20.21 -0.92
CA ILE A 270 -8.77 -21.64 -0.59
C ILE A 270 -10.18 -22.20 -0.85
N TYR A 271 -11.23 -21.54 -0.37
CA TYR A 271 -12.58 -22.11 -0.31
C TYR A 271 -13.62 -21.47 -1.24
N GLY A 272 -13.31 -20.34 -1.86
CA GLY A 272 -14.25 -19.60 -2.72
C GLY A 272 -15.43 -18.97 -1.97
N GLN A 273 -15.31 -18.75 -0.65
CA GLN A 273 -16.37 -18.18 0.19
C GLN A 273 -16.57 -16.67 -0.05
N ASN A 274 -17.67 -16.11 0.44
CA ASN A 274 -17.85 -14.67 0.49
C ASN A 274 -16.97 -14.02 1.58
N PHE A 275 -16.75 -12.70 1.47
CA PHE A 275 -15.82 -11.96 2.32
C PHE A 275 -16.10 -12.09 3.83
N CYS A 276 -17.36 -11.94 4.26
CA CYS A 276 -17.70 -11.96 5.69
C CYS A 276 -17.49 -13.35 6.31
N SER A 277 -17.90 -14.41 5.61
CA SER A 277 -17.69 -15.80 6.07
C SER A 277 -16.21 -16.16 6.12
N ALA A 278 -15.45 -15.76 5.10
CA ALA A 278 -14.01 -15.97 5.05
C ALA A 278 -13.27 -15.22 6.17
N SER A 279 -13.70 -13.99 6.48
CA SER A 279 -13.13 -13.17 7.57
C SER A 279 -13.32 -13.83 8.94
N GLY A 280 -14.52 -14.34 9.22
CA GLY A 280 -14.81 -15.05 10.48
C GLY A 280 -13.98 -16.32 10.63
N SER A 281 -13.86 -17.10 9.55
CA SER A 281 -13.06 -18.34 9.54
C SER A 281 -11.57 -18.05 9.74
N ALA A 282 -11.03 -17.06 9.02
CA ALA A 282 -9.64 -16.62 9.17
C ALA A 282 -9.33 -16.15 10.59
N LEU A 283 -10.18 -15.31 11.17
CA LEU A 283 -10.00 -14.79 12.54
C LEU A 283 -10.06 -15.90 13.60
N SER A 284 -11.00 -16.84 13.46
CA SER A 284 -11.11 -18.00 14.36
C SER A 284 -9.82 -18.85 14.33
N LEU A 285 -9.30 -19.15 13.13
CA LEU A 285 -8.10 -19.95 12.96
C LEU A 285 -6.84 -19.25 13.51
N LEU A 286 -6.71 -17.95 13.23
CA LEU A 286 -5.54 -17.15 13.61
C LEU A 286 -5.51 -16.80 15.09
N SER A 287 -6.67 -16.50 15.71
CA SER A 287 -6.73 -16.16 17.14
C SER A 287 -6.22 -17.30 18.02
N ARG A 288 -6.50 -18.56 17.64
CA ARG A 288 -5.99 -19.76 18.32
C ARG A 288 -4.48 -19.96 18.17
N ASN A 289 -3.88 -19.36 17.15
CA ASN A 289 -2.47 -19.52 16.78
C ASN A 289 -1.70 -18.20 16.71
N LEU A 290 -2.19 -17.15 17.39
CA LEU A 290 -1.73 -15.77 17.22
C LEU A 290 -0.23 -15.59 17.50
N VAL A 291 0.28 -16.21 18.56
CA VAL A 291 1.72 -16.15 18.89
C VAL A 291 2.56 -16.74 17.77
N ARG A 292 2.13 -17.86 17.17
CA ARG A 292 2.87 -18.49 16.07
C ARG A 292 2.84 -17.59 14.82
N LEU A 293 1.70 -16.98 14.52
CA LEU A 293 1.54 -16.04 13.43
C LEU A 293 2.49 -14.85 13.56
N VAL A 294 2.45 -14.15 14.69
CA VAL A 294 3.27 -12.94 14.93
C VAL A 294 4.76 -13.25 14.82
N VAL A 295 5.19 -14.40 15.31
CA VAL A 295 6.60 -14.79 15.22
C VAL A 295 7.00 -15.13 13.79
N VAL A 296 6.19 -15.90 13.06
CA VAL A 296 6.46 -16.22 11.64
C VAL A 296 6.54 -14.95 10.80
N ASP A 297 5.60 -14.02 10.99
CA ASP A 297 5.54 -12.72 10.33
C ASP A 297 6.82 -11.90 10.61
N LYS A 298 7.16 -11.65 11.88
CA LYS A 298 8.31 -10.81 12.26
C LYS A 298 9.66 -11.40 11.87
N VAL A 299 9.80 -12.73 11.91
CA VAL A 299 11.02 -13.41 11.46
C VAL A 299 11.17 -13.30 9.94
N THR A 300 10.06 -13.44 9.21
CA THR A 300 10.05 -13.32 7.75
C THR A 300 10.38 -11.90 7.31
N ASP A 301 9.77 -10.88 7.95
CA ASP A 301 10.10 -9.47 7.74
C ASP A 301 11.61 -9.22 7.88
N PHE A 302 12.21 -9.74 8.95
CA PHE A 302 13.63 -9.59 9.23
C PHE A 302 14.52 -10.27 8.18
N ILE A 303 14.22 -11.51 7.81
CA ILE A 303 14.99 -12.26 6.81
C ILE A 303 14.92 -11.57 5.45
N LEU A 304 13.73 -11.16 5.02
CA LEU A 304 13.54 -10.47 3.74
C LEU A 304 14.16 -9.07 3.75
N PHE A 305 14.16 -8.39 4.89
CA PHE A 305 14.86 -7.11 5.05
C PHE A 305 16.38 -7.26 4.86
N ILE A 306 17.01 -8.26 5.48
CA ILE A 306 18.43 -8.56 5.24
C ILE A 306 18.67 -8.87 3.76
N GLY A 307 17.80 -9.68 3.14
CA GLY A 307 17.86 -9.97 1.71
C GLY A 307 17.86 -8.70 0.85
N LYS A 308 16.96 -7.74 1.14
CA LYS A 308 16.90 -6.43 0.47
C LYS A 308 18.22 -5.67 0.62
N LEU A 309 18.79 -5.60 1.83
CA LEU A 309 20.06 -4.91 2.08
C LEU A 309 21.24 -5.53 1.33
N VAL A 310 21.32 -6.86 1.24
CA VAL A 310 22.39 -7.55 0.50
C VAL A 310 22.27 -7.27 -1.00
N ILE A 311 21.05 -7.30 -1.56
CA ILE A 311 20.81 -7.00 -2.98
C ILE A 311 21.19 -5.54 -3.27
N VAL A 312 20.73 -4.59 -2.47
CA VAL A 312 21.02 -3.16 -2.67
C VAL A 312 22.51 -2.85 -2.48
N GLY A 313 23.14 -3.43 -1.46
CA GLY A 313 24.56 -3.26 -1.21
C GLY A 313 25.45 -3.84 -2.31
N SER A 314 25.11 -5.04 -2.81
CA SER A 314 25.87 -5.67 -3.90
C SER A 314 25.71 -4.93 -5.23
N VAL A 315 24.49 -4.54 -5.60
CA VAL A 315 24.22 -3.77 -6.82
C VAL A 315 24.84 -2.38 -6.74
N GLY A 316 24.69 -1.69 -5.60
CA GLY A 316 25.29 -0.37 -5.37
C GLY A 316 26.82 -0.41 -5.38
N GLY A 317 27.43 -1.42 -4.74
CA GLY A 317 28.88 -1.62 -4.76
C GLY A 317 29.40 -1.92 -6.16
N MET A 318 28.73 -2.80 -6.91
CA MET A 318 29.09 -3.11 -8.30
C MET A 318 28.97 -1.88 -9.20
N ALA A 319 27.89 -1.10 -9.03
CA ALA A 319 27.69 0.14 -9.78
C ALA A 319 28.76 1.19 -9.46
N TYR A 320 29.18 1.31 -8.20
CA TYR A 320 30.26 2.21 -7.82
C TYR A 320 31.60 1.82 -8.47
N ILE A 321 31.97 0.52 -8.41
CA ILE A 321 33.20 0.01 -9.04
C ILE A 321 33.18 0.22 -10.56
N TYR A 322 32.03 0.02 -11.20
CA TYR A 322 31.85 0.28 -12.63
C TYR A 322 32.02 1.78 -12.96
N LEU A 323 31.38 2.66 -12.19
CA LEU A 323 31.39 4.11 -12.43
C LEU A 323 32.76 4.76 -12.17
N GLU A 324 33.58 4.22 -11.28
CA GLU A 324 34.97 4.65 -11.10
C GLU A 324 35.92 4.09 -12.17
N GLY A 325 35.43 3.25 -13.09
CA GLY A 325 36.24 2.67 -14.18
C GLY A 325 37.19 1.56 -13.73
N ILE A 326 37.08 1.10 -12.48
CA ILE A 326 37.95 0.04 -11.91
C ILE A 326 37.72 -1.29 -12.64
N LEU A 327 36.48 -1.56 -13.08
CA LEU A 327 36.11 -2.85 -13.68
C LEU A 327 36.57 -3.02 -15.14
N ILE A 328 36.59 -1.93 -15.93
CA ILE A 328 36.74 -1.99 -17.40
C ILE A 328 37.86 -1.06 -17.91
N GLY A 329 38.56 -0.36 -17.02
CA GLY A 329 39.58 0.64 -17.38
C GLY A 329 39.04 1.89 -18.08
N LEU A 330 37.75 1.90 -18.43
CA LEU A 330 37.03 3.01 -19.03
C LEU A 330 36.30 3.77 -17.93
N ARG A 331 36.83 4.93 -17.55
CA ARG A 331 36.12 5.86 -16.67
C ARG A 331 35.11 6.65 -17.50
N PRO A 332 33.79 6.46 -17.33
CA PRO A 332 32.81 7.28 -18.02
C PRO A 332 32.99 8.75 -17.62
N ASN A 333 33.00 9.66 -18.60
CA ASN A 333 33.07 11.10 -18.37
C ASN A 333 31.73 11.61 -17.83
N LEU A 334 31.47 11.40 -16.54
CA LEU A 334 30.29 11.86 -15.82
C LEU A 334 30.68 13.04 -14.92
N HIS A 335 30.01 14.18 -15.08
CA HIS A 335 30.18 15.33 -14.19
C HIS A 335 29.65 15.06 -12.77
N TYR A 336 28.65 14.19 -12.62
CA TYR A 336 28.00 13.88 -11.36
C TYR A 336 27.81 12.36 -11.18
N THR A 337 28.85 11.64 -10.77
CA THR A 337 28.82 10.17 -10.58
C THR A 337 27.85 9.70 -9.49
N PHE A 338 27.59 10.53 -8.47
CA PHE A 338 26.67 10.20 -7.37
C PHE A 338 25.20 10.14 -7.81
N ALA A 339 24.77 10.97 -8.76
CA ALA A 339 23.38 10.99 -9.21
C ALA A 339 22.91 9.64 -9.82
N PRO A 340 23.60 9.06 -10.83
CA PRO A 340 23.24 7.76 -11.36
C PRO A 340 23.41 6.64 -10.32
N LEU A 341 24.39 6.74 -9.40
CA LEU A 341 24.55 5.78 -8.30
C LEU A 341 23.33 5.77 -7.37
N CYS A 342 22.85 6.95 -6.94
CA CYS A 342 21.65 7.06 -6.12
C CYS A 342 20.41 6.52 -6.84
N ILE A 343 20.27 6.77 -8.15
CA ILE A 343 19.18 6.22 -8.96
C ILE A 343 19.27 4.68 -9.01
N ILE A 344 20.44 4.11 -9.25
CA ILE A 344 20.64 2.65 -9.27
C ILE A 344 20.30 2.02 -7.92
N ILE A 345 20.77 2.61 -6.82
CA ILE A 345 20.46 2.16 -5.46
C ILE A 345 18.94 2.22 -5.19
N LEU A 346 18.28 3.32 -5.57
CA LEU A 346 16.83 3.47 -5.41
C LEU A 346 16.06 2.44 -6.23
N CYS A 347 16.39 2.28 -7.52
CA CYS A 347 15.77 1.29 -8.39
C CYS A 347 15.99 -0.14 -7.88
N SER A 348 17.20 -0.45 -7.43
CA SER A 348 17.54 -1.74 -6.81
C SER A 348 16.66 -2.02 -5.58
N TYR A 349 16.47 -1.03 -4.70
CA TYR A 349 15.62 -1.17 -3.52
C TYR A 349 14.14 -1.39 -3.89
N LEU A 350 13.63 -0.67 -4.89
CA LEU A 350 12.27 -0.83 -5.39
C LEU A 350 12.04 -2.25 -5.94
N VAL A 351 12.95 -2.72 -6.79
CA VAL A 351 12.89 -4.08 -7.34
C VAL A 351 12.96 -5.12 -6.22
N ALA A 352 13.92 -5.01 -5.30
CA ALA A 352 14.04 -5.94 -4.17
C ALA A 352 12.77 -5.95 -3.29
N SER A 353 12.11 -4.80 -3.14
CA SER A 353 10.85 -4.68 -2.39
C SER A 353 9.68 -5.37 -3.11
N LEU A 354 9.56 -5.22 -4.43
CA LEU A 354 8.55 -5.91 -5.23
C LEU A 354 8.70 -7.43 -5.17
N PHE A 355 9.94 -7.94 -5.25
CA PHE A 355 10.18 -9.38 -5.11
C PHE A 355 9.89 -9.87 -3.69
N SER A 356 10.27 -9.10 -2.67
CA SER A 356 10.04 -9.50 -1.29
C SER A 356 8.57 -9.56 -0.91
N SER A 357 7.72 -8.67 -1.44
CA SER A 357 6.27 -8.69 -1.15
C SER A 357 5.59 -9.99 -1.63
N VAL A 358 6.12 -10.62 -2.68
CA VAL A 358 5.71 -11.95 -3.15
C VAL A 358 6.02 -13.01 -2.10
N PHE A 359 7.23 -12.98 -1.53
CA PHE A 359 7.63 -13.89 -0.46
C PHE A 359 6.83 -13.66 0.82
N GLU A 360 6.57 -12.40 1.21
CA GLU A 360 5.75 -12.06 2.38
C GLU A 360 4.34 -12.65 2.23
N THR A 361 3.67 -12.41 1.09
CA THR A 361 2.35 -12.99 0.80
C THR A 361 2.38 -14.52 0.73
N GLY A 362 3.45 -15.09 0.16
CA GLY A 362 3.63 -16.53 0.08
C GLY A 362 3.78 -17.20 1.43
N VAL A 363 4.55 -16.60 2.34
CA VAL A 363 4.74 -17.11 3.71
C VAL A 363 3.43 -17.07 4.48
N GLU A 364 2.70 -15.96 4.42
CA GLU A 364 1.42 -15.86 5.13
C GLU A 364 0.37 -16.82 4.59
N THR A 365 0.27 -16.94 3.26
CA THR A 365 -0.64 -17.90 2.64
C THR A 365 -0.29 -19.32 3.04
N THR A 366 0.98 -19.69 2.91
CA THR A 366 1.47 -21.03 3.27
C THR A 366 1.26 -21.31 4.75
N PHE A 367 1.46 -20.31 5.61
CA PHE A 367 1.22 -20.43 7.04
C PHE A 367 -0.26 -20.64 7.36
N LEU A 368 -1.17 -19.91 6.69
CA LEU A 368 -2.61 -20.09 6.89
C LEU A 368 -3.07 -21.46 6.35
N CYS A 369 -2.61 -21.87 5.17
CA CYS A 369 -2.87 -23.22 4.63
C CYS A 369 -2.36 -24.30 5.58
N PHE A 370 -1.20 -24.09 6.19
CA PHE A 370 -0.63 -24.98 7.18
C PHE A 370 -1.48 -25.08 8.47
N LEU A 371 -1.99 -23.96 8.97
CA LEU A 371 -2.89 -23.98 10.12
C LEU A 371 -4.21 -24.70 9.79
N GLU A 372 -4.77 -24.45 8.60
CA GLU A 372 -5.98 -25.11 8.13
C GLU A 372 -5.79 -26.63 7.96
N ASP A 373 -4.64 -27.04 7.40
CA ASP A 373 -4.24 -28.43 7.24
C ASP A 373 -4.13 -29.14 8.60
N LEU A 374 -3.60 -28.46 9.63
CA LEU A 374 -3.56 -28.98 11.00
C LEU A 374 -4.93 -29.12 11.65
N GLU A 375 -5.91 -28.30 11.30
CA GLU A 375 -7.25 -28.34 11.89
C GLU A 375 -8.15 -29.38 11.19
N ARG A 376 -7.97 -29.60 9.88
CA ARG A 376 -8.83 -30.49 9.09
C ARG A 376 -8.29 -31.90 8.88
N ASN A 377 -6.98 -32.06 8.82
CA ASN A 377 -6.36 -33.35 8.53
C ASN A 377 -5.78 -33.95 9.81
N ASP A 378 -5.86 -35.27 9.92
CA ASP A 378 -5.38 -36.02 11.08
C ASP A 378 -4.19 -36.92 10.76
N GLY A 379 -3.83 -37.05 9.47
CA GLY A 379 -2.77 -37.92 8.98
C GLY A 379 -3.25 -39.34 8.70
N SER A 380 -4.56 -39.60 8.71
CA SER A 380 -5.14 -40.86 8.23
C SER A 380 -5.00 -41.00 6.71
N ALA A 381 -5.28 -42.20 6.19
CA ALA A 381 -5.27 -42.44 4.74
C ALA A 381 -6.38 -41.65 4.02
N GLU A 382 -7.50 -41.35 4.70
CA GLU A 382 -8.60 -40.55 4.17
C GLU A 382 -8.32 -39.05 4.23
N LYS A 383 -7.58 -38.60 5.26
CA LYS A 383 -7.25 -37.19 5.51
C LYS A 383 -5.76 -37.01 5.81
N PRO A 384 -4.87 -37.22 4.82
CA PRO A 384 -3.44 -37.02 5.00
C PRO A 384 -3.10 -35.53 5.14
N TYR A 385 -2.05 -35.22 5.89
CA TYR A 385 -1.50 -33.87 5.92
C TYR A 385 -0.84 -33.53 4.58
N PHE A 386 -1.08 -32.30 4.11
CA PHE A 386 -0.51 -31.76 2.88
C PHE A 386 0.89 -31.12 3.06
N MET A 387 1.22 -30.76 4.30
CA MET A 387 2.49 -30.11 4.66
C MET A 387 3.74 -30.92 4.31
N SER A 388 4.90 -30.25 4.21
CA SER A 388 6.16 -30.89 3.84
C SER A 388 6.64 -31.90 4.88
N THR A 389 7.45 -32.88 4.46
CA THR A 389 8.06 -33.86 5.36
C THR A 389 8.91 -33.21 6.45
N ASN A 390 9.58 -32.11 6.15
CA ASN A 390 10.34 -31.32 7.13
C ASN A 390 9.40 -30.68 8.16
N LEU A 391 8.29 -30.09 7.73
CA LEU A 391 7.28 -29.52 8.63
C LEU A 391 6.63 -30.59 9.52
N LEU A 392 6.31 -31.76 8.95
CA LEU A 392 5.82 -32.93 9.67
C LEU A 392 6.78 -33.35 10.79
N GLN A 393 8.07 -33.47 10.45
CA GLN A 393 9.13 -33.82 11.41
C GLN A 393 9.27 -32.78 12.53
N ILE A 394 9.27 -31.48 12.20
CA ILE A 394 9.36 -30.39 13.18
C ILE A 394 8.20 -30.44 14.18
N LEU A 395 7.03 -30.90 13.76
CA LEU A 395 5.81 -30.98 14.60
C LEU A 395 5.58 -32.35 15.23
N GLY A 396 6.42 -33.35 14.93
CA GLY A 396 6.20 -34.73 15.38
C GLY A 396 4.93 -35.37 14.82
N LYS A 397 4.50 -34.97 13.61
CA LYS A 397 3.32 -35.51 12.90
C LYS A 397 3.78 -36.40 11.74
N TYR A 398 2.95 -37.35 11.34
CA TYR A 398 3.22 -38.23 10.20
C TYR A 398 1.92 -38.68 9.53
N ASN A 399 2.00 -38.94 8.22
CA ASN A 399 0.90 -39.57 7.48
C ASN A 399 1.00 -41.08 7.65
N ARG A 400 -0.10 -41.71 8.07
CA ARG A 400 -0.22 -43.16 8.22
C ARG A 400 -0.29 -43.78 6.83
N LYS A 401 0.46 -44.86 6.60
CA LYS A 401 0.34 -45.65 5.37
C LYS A 401 -1.05 -46.31 5.34
N PRO A 402 -1.71 -46.42 4.18
CA PRO A 402 -2.96 -47.16 4.08
C PRO A 402 -2.72 -48.63 4.48
N ASN A 403 -3.56 -49.16 5.37
CA ASN A 403 -3.54 -50.58 5.74
C ASN A 403 -3.79 -51.41 4.48
N GLY A 404 -2.74 -51.99 3.90
CA GLY A 404 -2.85 -52.78 2.66
C GLY A 404 -1.56 -52.94 1.86
N SER A 405 -0.50 -52.14 2.11
CA SER A 405 0.82 -52.46 1.56
C SER A 405 1.48 -53.54 2.42
N HIS A 406 1.09 -54.80 2.21
CA HIS A 406 1.99 -55.91 2.49
C HIS A 406 3.28 -55.65 1.72
N ASP A 407 4.37 -55.42 2.45
CA ASP A 407 5.72 -55.54 1.92
C ASP A 407 5.80 -56.90 1.21
N LYS A 408 5.90 -56.87 -0.12
CA LYS A 408 6.45 -58.00 -0.86
C LYS A 408 7.96 -57.84 -0.75
N ASN A 409 8.54 -58.76 0.02
CA ASN A 409 9.96 -59.07 0.24
C ASN A 409 10.95 -58.49 -0.75
#